data_AF-A0A538ATM8-F1
#
_entry.id   AF-A0A538ATM8-F1
#
_cell.length_a   1.000
_cell.length_b   1.000
_cell.length_c   1.000
_cell.angle_alpha   90.00
_cell.angle_beta   90.00
_cell.angle_gamma   90.00
#
_symmetry.space_group_name_H-M   'P 1'
#
loop_
_entity.id
_entity.type
_entity.pdbx_description
1 polymer ?
#
loop_
_entity_poly.entity_id
_entity_poly.type
_entity_poly.pdbx_seq_one_letter_code
_entity_poly.pdbx_strand_id
1 'polypeptide(L)'
;MGVDLSITLGGARLANPIVTASGCFGSGKEMSRFVDLRSLGAVVCKTVTPEPRLGISPPRGAETAGGMLNAIGLQNPGVAAFRDGDLAWLAERRVPAIASVGGHSVADYVRCIEALRGAAGLVAVELNLSCPNLEDRGFMFALSAERTAEVTAAARAASDVPIFCKLSPDRPRRGRGSRDRRRRRRPQPHQHDARDGDRSADVPGQAQHGHRRLVRPRDQADRGAMRLAGAPRAPTRSDHRHGRRCRRRGRGRDDPRRRHGGRGGNGELLRPDGDGDDRACPRRLLRGARHRVAGRDQRAGEDRRMNENPIIVALDVPTLDEASSLAQAIEDAAGAFKVGLQLFSAEGPAAVRALGDRRVFLDLKLSDIPNTVAGAVRAIAPLHVELLTVHALAGRAALEAANDAKREEKVLAVTVLTSFDDAVCKEVGLPPLAEAVPALAELAFAAGCDGVICAPPDVEAVRAVCPKPFLVVTPGVRPPGTDHDEQARVRTPREAIDAGADRVVIGRPITRAQDPHAAARAILETLP
;
A
#
# COMPACT_ATOMS: atom_id res chain seq x y z
N MET A 1 -35.19 -27.54 -18.48
CA MET A 1 -35.68 -26.53 -17.52
C MET A 1 -34.61 -25.46 -17.39
N GLY A 2 -34.94 -24.20 -17.69
CA GLY A 2 -34.01 -23.09 -17.40
C GLY A 2 -33.95 -22.86 -15.89
N VAL A 3 -32.79 -22.47 -15.37
CA VAL A 3 -32.63 -22.03 -13.99
C VAL A 3 -33.28 -20.65 -13.87
N ASP A 4 -34.19 -20.46 -12.90
CA ASP A 4 -34.68 -19.12 -12.54
C ASP A 4 -33.55 -18.35 -11.88
N LEU A 5 -33.07 -17.31 -12.54
CA LEU A 5 -32.02 -16.43 -12.04
C LEU A 5 -32.57 -15.20 -11.33
N SER A 6 -33.89 -15.01 -11.25
CA SER A 6 -34.47 -13.80 -10.69
C SER A 6 -34.10 -13.61 -9.21
N ILE A 7 -33.78 -12.36 -8.84
CA ILE A 7 -33.36 -12.01 -7.48
C ILE A 7 -34.08 -10.78 -6.96
N THR A 8 -34.08 -10.61 -5.64
CA THR A 8 -34.46 -9.36 -4.97
C THR A 8 -33.22 -8.71 -4.38
N LEU A 9 -32.87 -7.52 -4.87
CA LEU A 9 -31.73 -6.73 -4.43
C LEU A 9 -32.24 -5.49 -3.68
N GLY A 10 -32.14 -5.49 -2.34
CA GLY A 10 -32.56 -4.37 -1.50
C GLY A 10 -34.05 -4.04 -1.53
N GLY A 11 -34.89 -4.91 -2.10
CA GLY A 11 -36.32 -4.69 -2.32
C GLY A 11 -36.69 -4.52 -3.80
N ALA A 12 -35.72 -4.25 -4.68
CA ALA A 12 -35.93 -4.22 -6.13
C ALA A 12 -35.83 -5.63 -6.73
N ARG A 13 -36.78 -6.04 -7.56
CA ARG A 13 -36.74 -7.32 -8.27
C ARG A 13 -35.98 -7.18 -9.58
N LEU A 14 -34.96 -8.01 -9.79
CA LEU A 14 -34.18 -8.07 -11.03
C LEU A 14 -34.40 -9.41 -11.72
N ALA A 15 -34.31 -9.41 -13.06
CA ALA A 15 -34.48 -10.61 -13.87
C ALA A 15 -33.36 -11.64 -13.67
N ASN A 16 -32.17 -11.17 -13.31
CA ASN A 16 -31.00 -11.99 -13.00
C ASN A 16 -29.99 -11.19 -12.15
N PRO A 17 -28.96 -11.81 -11.55
CA PRO A 17 -28.00 -11.11 -10.68
C PRO A 17 -26.90 -10.36 -11.43
N ILE A 18 -26.92 -10.31 -12.77
CA ILE A 18 -25.86 -9.74 -13.58
C ILE A 18 -26.13 -8.25 -13.79
N VAL A 19 -25.31 -7.40 -13.16
CA VAL A 19 -25.35 -5.94 -13.33
C VAL A 19 -24.00 -5.42 -13.83
N THR A 20 -24.00 -4.33 -14.60
CA THR A 20 -22.74 -3.73 -15.08
C THR A 20 -22.01 -3.00 -13.96
N ALA A 21 -20.70 -2.84 -14.06
CA ALA A 21 -20.01 -1.88 -13.21
C ALA A 21 -20.28 -0.43 -13.67
N SER A 22 -20.38 0.51 -12.72
CA SER A 22 -20.61 1.92 -13.00
C SER A 22 -19.63 2.47 -14.03
N GLY A 23 -20.16 2.98 -15.15
CA GLY A 23 -19.38 3.66 -16.18
C GLY A 23 -18.79 2.75 -17.26
N CYS A 24 -18.76 1.43 -17.09
CA CYS A 24 -18.32 0.50 -18.14
C CYS A 24 -19.25 0.52 -19.36
N PHE A 25 -20.54 0.79 -19.15
CA PHE A 25 -21.55 0.87 -20.19
C PHE A 25 -21.98 2.32 -20.50
N GLY A 26 -21.26 3.32 -19.98
CA GLY A 26 -21.66 4.73 -20.12
C GLY A 26 -23.02 4.97 -19.46
N SER A 27 -24.00 5.45 -20.23
CA SER A 27 -25.40 5.53 -19.83
C SER A 27 -26.24 4.34 -20.32
N GLY A 28 -25.62 3.36 -20.98
CA GLY A 28 -26.22 2.17 -21.55
C GLY A 28 -26.43 2.29 -23.07
N LYS A 29 -26.81 3.48 -23.55
CA LYS A 29 -27.05 3.77 -24.97
C LYS A 29 -25.89 3.34 -25.85
N GLU A 30 -24.67 3.64 -25.41
CA GLU A 30 -23.44 3.40 -26.15
C GLU A 30 -23.23 1.91 -26.41
N MET A 31 -23.54 1.07 -25.41
CA MET A 31 -23.32 -0.38 -25.49
C MET A 31 -24.50 -1.18 -26.04
N SER A 32 -25.67 -0.54 -26.22
CA SER A 32 -26.88 -1.18 -26.75
C SER A 32 -26.73 -1.79 -28.15
N ARG A 33 -25.69 -1.38 -28.90
CA ARG A 33 -25.34 -1.94 -30.21
C ARG A 33 -24.59 -3.26 -30.13
N PHE A 34 -23.99 -3.57 -28.98
CA PHE A 34 -23.13 -4.73 -28.78
C PHE A 34 -23.77 -5.77 -27.85
N VAL A 35 -24.62 -5.32 -26.92
CA VAL A 35 -25.27 -6.17 -25.92
C VAL A 35 -26.74 -5.79 -25.83
N ASP A 36 -27.64 -6.79 -25.83
CA ASP A 36 -29.04 -6.57 -25.47
C ASP A 36 -29.12 -6.27 -23.97
N LEU A 37 -29.31 -4.99 -23.64
CA LEU A 37 -29.33 -4.52 -22.26
C LEU A 37 -30.45 -5.17 -21.43
N ARG A 38 -31.51 -5.68 -22.06
CA ARG A 38 -32.62 -6.38 -21.36
C ARG A 38 -32.23 -7.77 -20.87
N SER A 39 -31.12 -8.32 -21.37
CA SER A 39 -30.55 -9.57 -20.86
C SER A 39 -29.88 -9.40 -19.50
N LEU A 40 -29.59 -8.15 -19.09
CA LEU A 40 -28.98 -7.83 -17.81
C LEU A 40 -30.03 -7.64 -16.72
N GLY A 41 -29.65 -7.90 -15.47
CA GLY A 41 -30.47 -7.57 -14.30
C GLY A 41 -30.67 -6.07 -14.16
N ALA A 42 -29.61 -5.28 -14.37
CA ALA A 42 -29.65 -3.82 -14.45
C ALA A 42 -28.38 -3.24 -15.08
N VAL A 43 -28.49 -2.03 -15.63
CA VAL A 43 -27.33 -1.22 -16.06
C VAL A 43 -27.00 -0.22 -14.96
N VAL A 44 -25.78 -0.28 -14.44
CA VAL A 44 -25.24 0.76 -13.54
C VAL A 44 -24.64 1.87 -14.41
N CYS A 45 -25.31 3.02 -14.41
CA CYS A 45 -24.92 4.18 -15.22
C CYS A 45 -23.67 4.86 -14.67
N LYS A 46 -22.98 5.59 -15.54
CA LYS A 46 -21.86 6.46 -15.16
C LYS A 46 -22.29 7.46 -14.08
N THR A 47 -21.36 7.75 -13.16
CA THR A 47 -21.60 8.69 -12.06
C THR A 47 -21.99 10.09 -12.57
N VAL A 48 -23.09 10.62 -12.03
CA VAL A 48 -23.57 11.99 -12.27
C VAL A 48 -23.44 12.85 -11.02
N THR A 49 -23.29 14.16 -11.22
CA THR A 49 -23.22 15.18 -10.16
C THR A 49 -24.43 16.12 -10.23
N PRO A 50 -24.68 17.00 -9.24
CA PRO A 50 -25.81 17.93 -9.31
C PRO A 50 -25.74 18.79 -10.58
N GLU A 51 -24.58 19.40 -10.79
CA GLU A 51 -24.29 20.22 -11.97
C GLU A 51 -23.48 19.45 -13.03
N PRO A 52 -23.58 19.85 -14.31
CA PRO A 52 -22.77 19.30 -15.38
C PRO A 52 -21.27 19.50 -15.14
N ARG A 53 -20.47 18.51 -15.55
CA ARG A 53 -19.01 18.57 -15.47
C ARG A 53 -18.39 18.28 -16.83
N LEU A 54 -17.54 19.19 -17.30
CA LEU A 54 -16.82 19.01 -18.56
C LEU A 54 -15.67 18.01 -18.46
N GLY A 55 -15.13 17.77 -17.25
CA GLY A 55 -13.92 16.98 -17.05
C GLY A 55 -12.63 17.81 -17.22
N ILE A 56 -11.48 17.14 -17.28
CA ILE A 56 -10.17 17.79 -17.48
C ILE A 56 -10.02 18.23 -18.95
N SER A 57 -9.22 19.26 -19.24
CA SER A 57 -8.96 19.68 -20.63
C SER A 57 -8.21 18.59 -21.41
N PRO A 58 -8.56 18.32 -22.68
CA PRO A 58 -7.81 17.39 -23.53
C PRO A 58 -6.33 17.78 -23.70
N PRO A 59 -5.41 16.82 -23.90
CA PRO A 59 -5.65 15.37 -24.04
C PRO A 59 -5.95 14.68 -22.71
N ARG A 60 -6.96 13.78 -22.71
CA ARG A 60 -7.43 13.05 -21.50
C ARG A 60 -6.93 11.61 -21.43
N GLY A 61 -6.17 11.19 -22.42
CA GLY A 61 -5.63 9.84 -22.55
C GLY A 61 -4.29 9.89 -23.26
N ALA A 62 -3.35 9.08 -22.80
CA ALA A 62 -2.06 8.87 -23.45
C ALA A 62 -1.68 7.39 -23.35
N GLU A 63 -1.30 6.81 -24.48
CA GLU A 63 -0.75 5.46 -24.51
C GLU A 63 0.69 5.47 -23.97
N THR A 64 1.06 4.38 -23.32
CA THR A 64 2.37 4.12 -22.74
C THR A 64 2.75 2.67 -23.04
N ALA A 65 4.02 2.31 -22.87
CA ALA A 65 4.45 0.93 -23.03
C ALA A 65 3.72 -0.06 -22.08
N GLY A 66 3.17 0.43 -20.95
CA GLY A 66 2.41 -0.35 -19.98
C GLY A 66 0.89 -0.28 -20.10
N GLY A 67 0.34 0.34 -21.16
CA GLY A 67 -1.11 0.51 -21.35
C GLY A 67 -1.50 1.97 -21.55
N MET A 68 -2.64 2.41 -20.99
CA MET A 68 -3.17 3.75 -21.20
C MET A 68 -3.27 4.53 -19.87
N LEU A 69 -2.66 5.70 -19.83
CA LEU A 69 -2.93 6.71 -18.80
C LEU A 69 -4.18 7.49 -19.20
N ASN A 70 -5.13 7.69 -18.27
CA ASN A 70 -6.29 8.53 -18.51
C ASN A 70 -6.53 9.52 -17.37
N ALA A 71 -7.04 10.70 -17.71
CA ALA A 71 -7.38 11.79 -16.81
C ALA A 71 -8.68 12.45 -17.28
N ILE A 72 -9.82 11.75 -17.12
CA ILE A 72 -11.11 12.21 -17.65
C ILE A 72 -11.75 13.29 -16.76
N GLY A 73 -11.56 13.24 -15.43
CA GLY A 73 -12.06 14.25 -14.49
C GLY A 73 -13.57 14.19 -14.21
N LEU A 74 -14.17 13.00 -14.20
CA LEU A 74 -15.61 12.78 -13.91
C LEU A 74 -16.55 13.59 -14.81
N GLN A 75 -16.28 13.61 -16.12
CA GLN A 75 -17.16 14.26 -17.10
C GLN A 75 -18.56 13.63 -17.08
N ASN A 76 -19.60 14.44 -16.87
CA ASN A 76 -20.99 14.01 -16.82
C ASN A 76 -21.96 15.17 -17.14
N PRO A 77 -23.20 14.90 -17.57
CA PRO A 77 -24.15 15.92 -18.02
C PRO A 77 -24.91 16.62 -16.88
N GLY A 78 -24.66 16.26 -15.62
CA GLY A 78 -25.50 16.68 -14.48
C GLY A 78 -26.74 15.79 -14.32
N VAL A 79 -27.29 15.77 -13.11
CA VAL A 79 -28.35 14.82 -12.74
C VAL A 79 -29.67 15.07 -13.47
N ALA A 80 -30.02 16.33 -13.71
CA ALA A 80 -31.27 16.70 -14.41
C ALA A 80 -31.26 16.21 -15.86
N ALA A 81 -30.20 16.53 -16.61
CA ALA A 81 -30.05 16.08 -18.00
C ALA A 81 -29.93 14.56 -18.11
N PHE A 82 -29.27 13.91 -17.15
CA PHE A 82 -29.22 12.44 -17.09
C PHE A 82 -30.61 11.83 -16.88
N ARG A 83 -31.41 12.36 -15.95
CA ARG A 83 -32.77 11.86 -15.68
C ARG A 83 -33.65 11.97 -16.91
N ASP A 84 -33.70 13.15 -17.51
CA ASP A 84 -34.63 13.46 -18.59
C ASP A 84 -34.17 12.85 -19.93
N GLY A 85 -32.89 12.54 -20.08
CA GLY A 85 -32.32 12.00 -21.32
C GLY A 85 -31.95 10.52 -21.27
N ASP A 86 -31.04 10.13 -20.38
CA ASP A 86 -30.45 8.79 -20.36
C ASP A 86 -31.32 7.79 -19.61
N LEU A 87 -31.78 8.16 -18.42
CA LEU A 87 -32.63 7.31 -17.59
C LEU A 87 -34.00 7.09 -18.25
N ALA A 88 -34.62 8.15 -18.79
CA ALA A 88 -35.86 8.05 -19.56
C ALA A 88 -35.73 7.07 -20.75
N TRP A 89 -34.61 7.13 -21.49
CA TRP A 89 -34.37 6.23 -22.63
C TRP A 89 -34.24 4.76 -22.24
N LEU A 90 -33.62 4.46 -21.08
CA LEU A 90 -33.54 3.11 -20.52
C LEU A 90 -34.93 2.62 -20.09
N ALA A 91 -35.72 3.50 -19.47
CA ALA A 91 -37.08 3.21 -19.03
C ALA A 91 -38.01 2.86 -20.20
N GLU A 92 -37.96 3.62 -21.30
CA GLU A 92 -38.70 3.33 -22.54
C GLU A 92 -38.41 1.92 -23.09
N ARG A 93 -37.18 1.43 -22.89
CA ARG A 93 -36.71 0.12 -23.34
C ARG A 93 -36.88 -0.98 -22.30
N ARG A 94 -37.48 -0.65 -21.15
CA ARG A 94 -37.69 -1.56 -20.02
C ARG A 94 -36.38 -2.15 -19.50
N VAL A 95 -35.31 -1.36 -19.53
CA VAL A 95 -34.01 -1.73 -18.97
C VAL A 95 -33.90 -1.16 -17.56
N PRO A 96 -33.82 -2.00 -16.52
CA PRO A 96 -33.61 -1.51 -15.15
C PRO A 96 -32.29 -0.76 -15.02
N ALA A 97 -32.31 0.38 -14.35
CA ALA A 97 -31.16 1.25 -14.19
C ALA A 97 -30.78 1.46 -12.71
N ILE A 98 -29.48 1.43 -12.43
CA ILE A 98 -28.91 1.88 -11.16
C ILE A 98 -28.16 3.18 -11.44
N ALA A 99 -28.61 4.28 -10.86
CA ALA A 99 -27.96 5.58 -11.05
C ALA A 99 -26.77 5.73 -10.10
N SER A 100 -25.56 5.88 -10.63
CA SER A 100 -24.39 6.24 -9.82
C SER A 100 -24.39 7.76 -9.60
N VAL A 101 -24.30 8.21 -8.34
CA VAL A 101 -24.29 9.63 -7.98
C VAL A 101 -23.00 9.98 -7.21
N GLY A 102 -22.52 11.20 -7.42
CA GLY A 102 -21.31 11.72 -6.78
C GLY A 102 -21.46 13.20 -6.45
N GLY A 103 -20.59 13.69 -5.57
CA GLY A 103 -20.62 15.06 -5.10
C GLY A 103 -19.47 15.37 -4.14
N HIS A 104 -19.26 16.66 -3.87
CA HIS A 104 -18.20 17.13 -2.96
C HIS A 104 -18.68 17.23 -1.50
N SER A 105 -19.99 17.32 -1.29
CA SER A 105 -20.63 17.45 0.01
C SER A 105 -21.79 16.46 0.18
N VAL A 106 -22.20 16.18 1.42
CA VAL A 106 -23.41 15.37 1.69
C VAL A 106 -24.65 15.94 0.99
N ALA A 107 -24.76 17.27 0.94
CA ALA A 107 -25.84 17.98 0.26
C ALA A 107 -25.88 17.69 -1.25
N ASP A 108 -24.71 17.52 -1.90
CA ASP A 108 -24.68 17.14 -3.33
C ASP A 108 -25.31 15.78 -3.58
N TYR A 109 -24.98 14.78 -2.75
CA TYR A 109 -25.56 13.44 -2.87
C TYR A 109 -27.08 13.50 -2.69
N VAL A 110 -27.56 14.23 -1.67
CA VAL A 110 -28.99 14.43 -1.42
C VAL A 110 -29.67 15.08 -2.62
N ARG A 111 -29.11 16.17 -3.17
CA ARG A 111 -29.66 16.85 -4.37
C ARG A 111 -29.77 15.92 -5.57
N CYS A 112 -28.74 15.10 -5.83
CA CYS A 112 -28.80 14.12 -6.92
C CYS A 112 -29.92 13.11 -6.71
N ILE A 113 -30.05 12.57 -5.49
CA ILE A 113 -31.05 11.55 -5.16
C ILE A 113 -32.47 12.13 -5.26
N GLU A 114 -32.68 13.34 -4.73
CA GLU A 114 -33.97 14.03 -4.81
C GLU A 114 -34.37 14.32 -6.26
N ALA A 115 -33.41 14.71 -7.11
CA ALA A 115 -33.67 14.92 -8.52
C ALA A 115 -34.11 13.64 -9.24
N LEU A 116 -33.60 12.47 -8.82
CA LEU A 116 -33.88 11.16 -9.40
C LEU A 116 -35.12 10.47 -8.82
N ARG A 117 -35.69 11.01 -7.74
CA ARG A 117 -36.82 10.40 -7.02
C ARG A 117 -38.02 10.22 -7.97
N GLY A 118 -38.65 9.04 -7.93
CA GLY A 118 -39.78 8.70 -8.80
C GLY A 118 -39.45 8.56 -10.29
N ALA A 119 -38.18 8.60 -10.70
CA ALA A 119 -37.82 8.43 -12.10
C ALA A 119 -38.12 7.00 -12.57
N ALA A 120 -38.79 6.87 -13.72
CA ALA A 120 -39.13 5.58 -14.29
C ALA A 120 -37.87 4.75 -14.61
N GLY A 121 -37.93 3.44 -14.37
CA GLY A 121 -36.84 2.51 -14.65
C GLY A 121 -35.68 2.54 -13.64
N LEU A 122 -35.66 3.48 -12.70
CA LEU A 122 -34.68 3.51 -11.61
C LEU A 122 -35.01 2.43 -10.58
N VAL A 123 -34.08 1.49 -10.37
CA VAL A 123 -34.26 0.41 -9.40
C VAL A 123 -33.38 0.55 -8.15
N ALA A 124 -32.33 1.37 -8.22
CA ALA A 124 -31.49 1.71 -7.08
C ALA A 124 -30.57 2.91 -7.39
N VAL A 125 -29.92 3.43 -6.34
CA VAL A 125 -28.88 4.45 -6.46
C VAL A 125 -27.55 3.90 -5.91
N GLU A 126 -26.46 4.07 -6.66
CA GLU A 126 -25.10 3.84 -6.19
C GLU A 126 -24.48 5.17 -5.73
N LEU A 127 -24.04 5.25 -4.46
CA LEU A 127 -23.23 6.35 -3.94
C LEU A 127 -21.76 6.10 -4.28
N ASN A 128 -21.20 6.90 -5.19
CA ASN A 128 -19.78 6.84 -5.52
C ASN A 128 -18.95 7.60 -4.49
N LEU A 129 -18.59 6.92 -3.38
CA LEU A 129 -17.78 7.49 -2.30
C LEU A 129 -16.27 7.30 -2.52
N SER A 130 -15.89 6.63 -3.61
CA SER A 130 -14.52 6.21 -3.93
C SER A 130 -13.71 7.20 -4.76
N CYS A 131 -14.34 8.22 -5.36
CA CYS A 131 -13.62 9.22 -6.15
C CYS A 131 -13.19 10.40 -5.27
N PRO A 132 -12.01 11.01 -5.51
CA PRO A 132 -11.53 12.14 -4.73
C PRO A 132 -12.47 13.34 -4.86
N ASN A 133 -12.81 13.97 -3.72
CA ASN A 133 -13.41 15.28 -3.70
C ASN A 133 -12.40 16.28 -4.29
N LEU A 134 -12.74 16.95 -5.40
CA LEU A 134 -11.79 17.80 -6.12
C LEU A 134 -11.40 19.08 -5.37
N GLU A 135 -12.20 19.50 -4.39
CA GLU A 135 -11.92 20.68 -3.57
C GLU A 135 -10.98 20.39 -2.41
N ASP A 136 -10.83 19.12 -2.01
CA ASP A 136 -10.02 18.73 -0.86
C ASP A 136 -9.08 17.60 -1.30
N ARG A 137 -7.86 17.97 -1.75
CA ARG A 137 -6.84 17.09 -2.35
C ARG A 137 -6.23 16.08 -1.35
N GLY A 138 -7.06 15.40 -0.56
CA GLY A 138 -6.61 14.40 0.42
C GLY A 138 -7.71 13.59 1.11
N PHE A 139 -9.00 13.95 1.04
CA PHE A 139 -10.03 13.29 1.85
C PHE A 139 -11.21 12.75 1.03
N MET A 140 -11.18 11.45 0.73
CA MET A 140 -12.32 10.69 0.20
C MET A 140 -13.30 10.34 1.32
N PHE A 141 -14.61 10.44 1.08
CA PHE A 141 -15.64 9.98 2.04
C PHE A 141 -15.44 8.52 2.46
N ALA A 142 -15.00 7.66 1.53
CA ALA A 142 -14.75 6.24 1.79
C ALA A 142 -13.62 5.98 2.80
N LEU A 143 -12.72 6.94 3.05
CA LEU A 143 -11.63 6.81 4.02
C LEU A 143 -12.03 7.15 5.46
N SER A 144 -13.19 7.78 5.67
CA SER A 144 -13.75 8.04 7.00
C SER A 144 -15.04 7.23 7.22
N ALA A 145 -15.01 6.39 8.25
CA ALA A 145 -16.15 5.59 8.68
C ALA A 145 -17.36 6.46 9.10
N GLU A 146 -17.09 7.59 9.75
CA GLU A 146 -18.08 8.55 10.21
C GLU A 146 -18.72 9.29 9.05
N ARG A 147 -17.90 9.87 8.16
CA ARG A 147 -18.42 10.58 6.97
C ARG A 147 -19.13 9.65 5.98
N THR A 148 -18.66 8.41 5.84
CA THR A 148 -19.42 7.40 5.08
C THR A 148 -20.79 7.17 5.74
N ALA A 149 -20.85 7.01 7.07
CA ALA A 149 -22.12 6.81 7.74
C ALA A 149 -23.06 8.01 7.59
N GLU A 150 -22.51 9.23 7.68
CA GLU A 150 -23.25 10.49 7.48
C GLU A 150 -23.87 10.57 6.09
N VAL A 151 -23.07 10.41 5.03
CA VAL A 151 -23.59 10.48 3.64
C VAL A 151 -24.57 9.34 3.35
N THR A 152 -24.30 8.13 3.84
CA THR A 152 -25.21 6.99 3.67
C THR A 152 -26.54 7.23 4.39
N ALA A 153 -26.53 7.79 5.60
CA ALA A 153 -27.74 8.09 6.35
C ALA A 153 -28.58 9.17 5.66
N ALA A 154 -27.95 10.26 5.21
CA ALA A 154 -28.62 11.33 4.48
C ALA A 154 -29.19 10.83 3.15
N ALA A 155 -28.41 10.07 2.39
CA ALA A 155 -28.85 9.45 1.13
C ALA A 155 -30.04 8.51 1.35
N ARG A 156 -30.03 7.71 2.41
CA ARG A 156 -31.13 6.78 2.75
C ARG A 156 -32.41 7.53 3.08
N ALA A 157 -32.31 8.66 3.78
CA ALA A 157 -33.48 9.50 4.10
C ALA A 157 -34.05 10.18 2.84
N ALA A 158 -33.20 10.45 1.85
CA ALA A 158 -33.58 11.13 0.61
C ALA A 158 -34.03 10.18 -0.53
N SER A 159 -33.77 8.88 -0.45
CA SER A 159 -34.08 7.94 -1.54
C SER A 159 -35.36 7.15 -1.29
N ASP A 160 -36.14 6.96 -2.36
CA ASP A 160 -37.30 6.07 -2.43
C ASP A 160 -36.95 4.66 -2.96
N VAL A 161 -35.70 4.47 -3.41
CA VAL A 161 -35.16 3.21 -3.89
C VAL A 161 -33.97 2.77 -3.03
N PRO A 162 -33.53 1.50 -3.12
CA PRO A 162 -32.37 1.02 -2.38
C PRO A 162 -31.10 1.81 -2.75
N ILE A 163 -30.22 1.99 -1.76
CA ILE A 163 -28.93 2.65 -1.95
C ILE A 163 -27.77 1.65 -1.76
N PHE A 164 -26.76 1.75 -2.62
CA PHE A 164 -25.51 0.98 -2.55
C PHE A 164 -24.33 1.92 -2.39
N CYS A 165 -23.40 1.62 -1.48
CA CYS A 165 -22.19 2.43 -1.31
C CYS A 165 -21.04 1.79 -2.10
N LYS A 166 -20.56 2.47 -3.13
CA LYS A 166 -19.30 2.13 -3.80
C LYS A 166 -18.15 2.76 -3.03
N LEU A 167 -17.33 1.91 -2.41
CA LEU A 167 -16.26 2.29 -1.52
C LEU A 167 -14.91 2.09 -2.20
N SER A 168 -13.90 2.85 -1.77
CA SER A 168 -12.52 2.57 -2.19
C SER A 168 -12.09 1.18 -1.68
N PRO A 169 -11.33 0.40 -2.48
CA PRO A 169 -10.68 -0.82 -2.00
C PRO A 169 -9.72 -0.54 -0.83
N ASP A 170 -9.23 0.69 -0.70
CA ASP A 170 -8.22 1.11 0.29
C ASP A 170 -8.79 1.45 1.67
N ARG A 171 -9.89 0.81 2.10
CA ARG A 171 -10.44 1.09 3.42
C ARG A 171 -9.44 0.69 4.52
N PRO A 172 -9.03 1.62 5.40
CA PRO A 172 -8.37 1.23 6.65
C PRO A 172 -9.33 0.29 7.39
N ARG A 173 -8.86 -0.89 7.80
CA ARG A 173 -9.67 -1.79 8.63
C ARG A 173 -10.15 -0.98 9.83
N ARG A 174 -11.47 -0.89 10.04
CA ARG A 174 -12.02 -0.40 11.31
C ARG A 174 -11.32 -1.18 12.42
N GLY A 175 -10.52 -0.49 13.25
CA GLY A 175 -10.16 -1.02 14.55
C GLY A 175 -11.44 -1.51 15.19
N ARG A 176 -11.48 -2.76 15.64
CA ARG A 176 -12.63 -3.27 16.37
C ARG A 176 -12.80 -2.36 17.58
N GLY A 177 -13.70 -1.39 17.48
CA GLY A 177 -14.22 -0.67 18.62
C GLY A 177 -14.61 -1.72 19.65
N SER A 178 -14.14 -1.52 20.88
CA SER A 178 -14.42 -2.35 22.03
C SER A 178 -15.89 -2.75 22.04
N ARG A 179 -16.20 -3.94 21.54
CA ARG A 179 -17.45 -4.61 21.90
C ARG A 179 -17.29 -4.88 23.38
N ASP A 180 -17.95 -4.07 24.18
CA ASP A 180 -18.17 -4.28 25.61
C ASP A 180 -18.59 -5.75 25.78
N ARG A 181 -17.61 -6.60 26.11
CA ARG A 181 -17.82 -7.99 26.47
C ARG A 181 -18.33 -7.98 27.90
N ARG A 182 -19.55 -7.48 28.10
CA ARG A 182 -20.37 -7.90 29.25
C ARG A 182 -20.65 -9.39 29.05
N ARG A 183 -19.74 -10.20 29.59
CA ARG A 183 -19.90 -11.64 29.75
C ARG A 183 -21.21 -11.87 30.49
N ARG A 184 -22.27 -12.24 29.76
CA ARG A 184 -23.37 -13.00 30.35
C ARG A 184 -22.79 -14.36 30.75
N ARG A 185 -22.33 -14.47 31.99
CA ARG A 185 -22.03 -15.76 32.62
C ARG A 185 -23.36 -16.51 32.72
N ARG A 186 -23.47 -17.66 32.05
CA ARG A 186 -24.46 -18.69 32.38
C ARG A 186 -24.13 -19.21 33.78
N PRO A 187 -25.08 -19.33 34.72
CA PRO A 187 -24.82 -20.00 35.98
C PRO A 187 -24.93 -21.52 35.77
N GLN A 188 -23.94 -22.26 36.25
CA GLN A 188 -24.08 -23.69 36.57
C GLN A 188 -24.36 -23.86 38.07
N PRO A 189 -25.04 -24.95 38.48
CA PRO A 189 -25.65 -25.05 39.80
C PRO A 189 -24.79 -25.85 40.78
N HIS A 190 -24.51 -25.27 41.95
CA HIS A 190 -24.11 -25.99 43.18
C HIS A 190 -24.71 -25.20 44.35
N GLN A 191 -25.79 -25.68 44.98
CA GLN A 191 -25.85 -26.53 46.19
C GLN A 191 -25.15 -25.93 47.43
N HIS A 192 -26.00 -25.64 48.44
CA HIS A 192 -25.82 -25.46 49.90
C HIS A 192 -24.49 -24.86 50.41
N ASP A 193 -24.48 -23.82 51.24
CA ASP A 193 -24.95 -23.89 52.63
C ASP A 193 -25.08 -22.50 53.29
N ALA A 194 -25.79 -22.48 54.42
CA ALA A 194 -26.26 -21.33 55.17
C ALA A 194 -25.18 -20.49 55.87
N ARG A 195 -25.49 -19.20 56.11
CA ARG A 195 -25.58 -18.51 57.43
C ARG A 195 -25.73 -16.99 57.28
N ASP A 196 -26.68 -16.45 58.06
CA ASP A 196 -26.72 -15.20 58.85
C ASP A 196 -25.84 -14.01 58.39
N GLY A 197 -26.24 -12.74 58.40
CA GLY A 197 -27.35 -11.96 58.97
C GLY A 197 -27.03 -10.50 58.60
N ASP A 198 -28.01 -9.66 58.26
CA ASP A 198 -28.61 -8.65 59.15
C ASP A 198 -28.17 -7.21 58.76
N ARG A 199 -29.18 -6.36 58.49
CA ARG A 199 -29.22 -4.88 58.63
C ARG A 199 -28.26 -4.02 57.78
N SER A 200 -28.57 -2.81 57.32
CA SER A 200 -29.75 -1.93 57.35
C SER A 200 -29.51 -0.79 56.36
N ALA A 201 -30.61 -0.15 55.98
CA ALA A 201 -30.77 1.18 55.39
C ALA A 201 -29.69 2.22 55.74
N ASP A 202 -29.35 3.10 54.78
CA ASP A 202 -29.79 4.51 54.85
C ASP A 202 -29.38 5.34 53.63
N VAL A 203 -30.35 6.10 53.13
CA VAL A 203 -30.26 7.28 52.24
C VAL A 203 -31.00 8.38 53.00
N PRO A 204 -30.43 9.59 53.23
CA PRO A 204 -30.69 10.77 52.37
C PRO A 204 -29.50 11.78 52.36
N GLY A 205 -29.40 12.87 51.60
CA GLY A 205 -30.26 13.60 50.69
C GLY A 205 -29.58 14.93 50.27
N GLN A 206 -30.23 15.62 49.33
CA GLN A 206 -30.26 17.07 49.04
C GLN A 206 -29.03 17.86 48.52
N ALA A 207 -29.18 18.25 47.23
CA ALA A 207 -29.12 19.59 46.61
C ALA A 207 -28.19 20.70 47.15
N GLN A 208 -27.50 21.38 46.22
CA GLN A 208 -27.49 22.86 46.16
C GLN A 208 -27.07 23.40 44.77
N HIS A 209 -27.70 24.53 44.41
CA HIS A 209 -27.55 25.32 43.18
C HIS A 209 -26.23 26.11 43.08
N GLY A 210 -25.83 26.46 41.85
CA GLY A 210 -24.82 27.49 41.59
C GLY A 210 -24.79 27.96 40.13
N HIS A 211 -25.46 29.07 39.83
CA HIS A 211 -25.34 29.85 38.59
C HIS A 211 -23.97 30.57 38.49
N ARG A 212 -23.39 30.68 37.28
CA ARG A 212 -22.60 31.82 36.77
C ARG A 212 -22.31 31.64 35.27
N ARG A 213 -23.01 32.38 34.40
CA ARG A 213 -22.66 33.66 33.73
C ARG A 213 -21.66 33.54 32.57
N LEU A 214 -22.22 33.78 31.37
CA LEU A 214 -21.56 34.05 30.09
C LEU A 214 -20.84 35.41 30.11
N VAL A 215 -19.66 35.46 29.49
CA VAL A 215 -18.93 36.70 29.15
C VAL A 215 -18.52 36.64 27.68
N ARG A 216 -18.94 37.64 26.89
CA ARG A 216 -18.42 37.97 25.56
C ARG A 216 -17.27 38.98 25.70
N PRO A 217 -16.34 39.06 24.73
CA PRO A 217 -15.65 40.30 24.42
C PRO A 217 -16.13 40.96 23.12
N ARG A 218 -15.99 42.28 23.10
CA ARG A 218 -16.46 43.27 22.13
C ARG A 218 -15.45 43.55 21.01
N ASP A 219 -16.01 44.18 19.96
CA ASP A 219 -15.39 44.92 18.87
C ASP A 219 -14.23 45.85 19.28
N GLN A 220 -13.27 45.99 18.36
CA GLN A 220 -12.53 47.23 18.15
C GLN A 220 -12.27 47.41 16.65
N ALA A 221 -12.88 48.45 16.10
CA ALA A 221 -12.55 49.02 14.80
C ALA A 221 -11.60 50.20 15.02
N ASP A 222 -10.60 50.37 14.15
CA ASP A 222 -10.16 51.71 13.80
C ASP A 222 -9.68 51.79 12.35
N ARG A 223 -9.91 52.96 11.76
CA ARG A 223 -9.93 53.26 10.32
C ARG A 223 -8.59 53.82 9.82
N GLY A 224 -8.29 53.58 8.55
CA GLY A 224 -7.34 54.36 7.75
C GLY A 224 -7.59 54.16 6.25
N ALA A 225 -8.14 55.17 5.59
CA ALA A 225 -8.52 55.18 4.18
C ALA A 225 -7.40 55.74 3.28
N MET A 226 -7.25 55.24 2.04
CA MET A 226 -7.35 56.07 0.82
C MET A 226 -7.09 55.30 -0.50
N ARG A 227 -8.12 55.42 -1.37
CA ARG A 227 -8.11 55.77 -2.82
C ARG A 227 -7.79 54.74 -3.91
N LEU A 228 -8.70 54.82 -4.89
CA LEU A 228 -8.86 54.13 -6.16
C LEU A 228 -8.07 54.80 -7.31
N ALA A 229 -7.61 53.98 -8.25
CA ALA A 229 -7.53 54.20 -9.71
C ALA A 229 -7.09 52.83 -10.30
N GLY A 230 -7.62 52.23 -11.35
CA GLY A 230 -8.20 52.75 -12.59
C GLY A 230 -7.62 51.86 -13.69
N ALA A 231 -8.44 51.02 -14.33
CA ALA A 231 -8.03 50.18 -15.46
C ALA A 231 -7.58 51.03 -16.66
N PRO A 232 -6.84 50.45 -17.63
CA PRO A 232 -7.43 50.43 -18.96
C PRO A 232 -7.16 49.18 -19.82
N ARG A 233 -7.92 49.19 -20.92
CA ARG A 233 -8.25 48.18 -21.92
C ARG A 233 -7.10 47.81 -22.87
N ALA A 234 -7.31 46.67 -23.54
CA ALA A 234 -6.58 46.17 -24.70
C ALA A 234 -6.54 47.14 -25.90
N PRO A 235 -5.59 46.93 -26.83
CA PRO A 235 -5.76 47.35 -28.21
C PRO A 235 -5.64 46.21 -29.23
N THR A 236 -6.23 46.52 -30.38
CA THR A 236 -6.50 45.75 -31.59
C THR A 236 -5.33 45.69 -32.59
N ARG A 237 -5.49 44.77 -33.55
CA ARG A 237 -4.67 44.47 -34.75
C ARG A 237 -4.14 45.69 -35.55
N SER A 238 -2.94 45.55 -36.14
CA SER A 238 -2.70 45.58 -37.61
C SER A 238 -1.21 45.46 -38.00
N ASP A 239 -0.93 44.53 -38.92
CA ASP A 239 0.00 44.58 -40.08
C ASP A 239 1.31 45.40 -40.08
N HIS A 240 2.47 44.73 -40.27
CA HIS A 240 3.24 44.69 -41.55
C HIS A 240 4.71 44.19 -41.41
N ARG A 241 5.03 43.22 -42.29
CA ARG A 241 6.26 42.98 -43.09
C ARG A 241 7.67 43.23 -42.52
N HIS A 242 8.49 42.16 -42.54
CA HIS A 242 9.86 41.96 -43.12
C HIS A 242 10.48 40.75 -42.36
N GLY A 243 11.15 39.73 -42.89
CA GLY A 243 11.66 39.35 -44.20
C GLY A 243 12.77 38.28 -43.97
N ARG A 244 12.98 37.38 -44.96
CA ARG A 244 14.05 36.35 -45.12
C ARG A 244 13.69 34.93 -44.60
N ARG A 245 13.17 34.02 -45.43
CA ARG A 245 13.78 33.16 -46.50
C ARG A 245 14.77 32.09 -45.98
N CYS A 246 14.36 30.82 -46.11
CA CYS A 246 15.07 29.82 -46.93
C CYS A 246 14.08 28.79 -47.50
N ARG A 247 14.22 28.49 -48.80
CA ARG A 247 13.39 27.58 -49.60
C ARG A 247 14.12 26.25 -49.78
N ARG A 248 13.34 25.16 -49.69
CA ARG A 248 13.29 23.93 -50.51
C ARG A 248 14.43 23.67 -51.50
N ARG A 249 14.81 22.37 -51.60
CA ARG A 249 14.60 21.54 -52.80
C ARG A 249 14.80 20.05 -52.47
N GLY A 250 13.88 19.21 -52.95
CA GLY A 250 14.09 17.77 -53.09
C GLY A 250 14.35 17.40 -54.55
N ARG A 251 14.81 16.17 -54.78
CA ARG A 251 14.58 15.32 -55.97
C ARG A 251 14.81 13.86 -55.56
N GLY A 252 14.01 12.95 -56.09
CA GLY A 252 14.14 11.49 -55.94
C GLY A 252 14.43 10.77 -57.27
N ARG A 253 14.16 9.44 -57.26
CA ARG A 253 14.16 8.41 -58.33
C ARG A 253 15.51 7.69 -58.57
N ASP A 254 15.66 6.37 -58.77
CA ASP A 254 14.75 5.21 -58.98
C ASP A 254 15.45 3.85 -58.63
N ASP A 255 14.58 2.84 -58.40
CA ASP A 255 14.54 1.34 -58.20
C ASP A 255 15.48 0.37 -59.03
N PRO A 256 15.26 -0.98 -59.19
CA PRO A 256 15.11 -2.21 -58.32
C PRO A 256 16.00 -3.44 -58.73
N ARG A 257 15.93 -4.55 -57.94
CA ARG A 257 15.75 -6.02 -58.32
C ARG A 257 16.25 -6.92 -57.14
N ARG A 258 15.62 -8.02 -56.67
CA ARG A 258 14.97 -9.17 -57.33
C ARG A 258 13.83 -9.80 -56.49
N ARG A 259 12.95 -10.52 -57.20
CA ARG A 259 11.78 -11.31 -56.78
C ARG A 259 12.08 -12.82 -56.69
N HIS A 260 11.26 -13.56 -55.94
CA HIS A 260 10.39 -14.70 -56.34
C HIS A 260 9.54 -15.03 -55.08
N GLY A 261 8.19 -14.95 -55.02
CA GLY A 261 7.11 -15.55 -55.82
C GLY A 261 6.63 -16.82 -55.07
N GLY A 262 5.37 -17.10 -54.73
CA GLY A 262 4.03 -16.53 -54.92
C GLY A 262 3.00 -17.68 -54.76
N ARG A 263 1.75 -17.34 -54.39
CA ARG A 263 0.51 -18.19 -54.30
C ARG A 263 0.40 -19.03 -53.00
N GLY A 264 -0.70 -19.09 -52.25
CA GLY A 264 -2.13 -18.82 -52.52
C GLY A 264 -2.92 -20.13 -52.45
N GLY A 265 -3.72 -20.36 -51.40
CA GLY A 265 -4.64 -21.51 -51.32
C GLY A 265 -5.20 -21.79 -49.92
N ASN A 266 -6.52 -21.66 -49.78
CA ASN A 266 -7.33 -22.14 -48.65
C ASN A 266 -7.32 -23.68 -48.55
N GLY A 267 -7.50 -24.23 -47.35
CA GLY A 267 -7.97 -25.61 -47.19
C GLY A 267 -7.49 -26.34 -45.94
N GLU A 268 -8.43 -26.59 -45.03
CA GLU A 268 -8.54 -27.78 -44.17
C GLU A 268 -7.51 -28.05 -43.05
N LEU A 269 -7.99 -27.86 -41.82
CA LEU A 269 -7.48 -28.46 -40.59
C LEU A 269 -7.69 -29.98 -40.63
N LEU A 270 -6.60 -30.73 -40.81
CA LEU A 270 -6.54 -32.16 -40.54
C LEU A 270 -6.17 -32.40 -39.07
N ARG A 271 -7.01 -33.19 -38.39
CA ARG A 271 -6.76 -33.83 -37.09
C ARG A 271 -5.62 -34.87 -37.22
N PRO A 272 -5.11 -35.34 -36.07
CA PRO A 272 -4.93 -36.78 -35.92
C PRO A 272 -5.69 -37.30 -34.70
N ASP A 273 -6.55 -38.29 -34.96
CA ASP A 273 -7.00 -39.28 -33.99
C ASP A 273 -5.89 -40.32 -33.78
N GLY A 274 -5.83 -40.89 -32.57
CA GLY A 274 -4.90 -41.95 -32.20
C GLY A 274 -5.19 -42.44 -30.79
N ASP A 275 -6.22 -43.28 -30.67
CA ASP A 275 -6.63 -44.03 -29.48
C ASP A 275 -5.58 -45.05 -29.00
N GLY A 276 -5.62 -45.33 -27.70
CA GLY A 276 -4.90 -46.42 -27.04
C GLY A 276 -5.29 -46.55 -25.58
N ASP A 277 -6.48 -47.11 -25.33
CA ASP A 277 -6.98 -47.58 -24.03
C ASP A 277 -6.14 -48.79 -23.57
N ASP A 278 -5.71 -48.82 -22.30
CA ASP A 278 -5.78 -50.07 -21.55
C ASP A 278 -5.76 -49.88 -20.03
N ARG A 279 -6.61 -50.68 -19.42
CA ARG A 279 -7.11 -50.63 -18.05
C ARG A 279 -6.18 -51.35 -17.08
N ALA A 280 -6.15 -50.90 -15.81
CA ALA A 280 -6.48 -51.69 -14.60
C ALA A 280 -5.77 -51.19 -13.31
N CYS A 281 -6.60 -50.79 -12.33
CA CYS A 281 -6.62 -51.06 -10.86
C CYS A 281 -5.34 -51.49 -10.06
N PRO A 282 -5.36 -51.50 -8.70
CA PRO A 282 -6.21 -50.82 -7.71
C PRO A 282 -5.47 -50.27 -6.45
N ARG A 283 -6.22 -49.61 -5.57
CA ARG A 283 -5.86 -49.31 -4.16
C ARG A 283 -5.72 -50.58 -3.30
N ARG A 284 -4.66 -50.71 -2.49
CA ARG A 284 -4.69 -51.09 -1.05
C ARG A 284 -3.29 -51.13 -0.40
N LEU A 285 -3.22 -50.53 0.79
CA LEU A 285 -2.50 -50.96 2.01
C LEU A 285 -1.31 -51.92 1.87
N LEU A 286 -0.14 -51.55 2.39
CA LEU A 286 0.45 -52.13 3.60
C LEU A 286 1.77 -51.46 4.03
N ARG A 287 2.04 -51.64 5.31
CA ARG A 287 3.13 -51.10 6.15
C ARG A 287 4.54 -51.49 5.68
N GLY A 288 5.48 -50.56 5.93
CA GLY A 288 6.73 -50.84 6.64
C GLY A 288 7.89 -51.44 5.85
N ALA A 289 8.87 -50.61 5.52
CA ALA A 289 10.28 -51.01 5.52
C ALA A 289 11.14 -49.81 5.95
N ARG A 290 11.75 -49.94 7.13
CA ARG A 290 12.73 -49.01 7.68
C ARG A 290 14.02 -49.16 6.87
N HIS A 291 14.36 -48.19 6.04
CA HIS A 291 15.76 -47.97 5.67
C HIS A 291 16.32 -46.82 6.49
N ARG A 292 17.21 -47.19 7.42
CA ARG A 292 18.12 -46.31 8.12
C ARG A 292 18.96 -45.56 7.09
N VAL A 293 18.73 -44.26 6.93
CA VAL A 293 19.77 -43.34 6.46
C VAL A 293 20.39 -42.74 7.70
N ALA A 294 21.53 -43.31 8.10
CA ALA A 294 22.44 -42.69 9.03
C ALA A 294 22.98 -41.40 8.39
N GLY A 295 23.00 -40.30 9.15
CA GLY A 295 23.58 -39.03 8.71
C GLY A 295 22.62 -37.83 8.76
N ARG A 296 21.98 -37.58 9.90
CA ARG A 296 21.30 -36.28 10.15
C ARG A 296 21.66 -35.61 11.49
N ASP A 297 22.53 -36.21 12.29
CA ASP A 297 22.99 -35.64 13.56
C ASP A 297 24.17 -34.66 13.44
N GLN A 298 24.70 -34.42 12.22
CA GLN A 298 25.75 -33.41 12.01
C GLN A 298 25.20 -32.00 11.76
N ARG A 299 23.99 -31.86 11.18
CA ARG A 299 23.39 -30.54 10.90
C ARG A 299 22.86 -29.82 12.14
N ALA A 300 22.49 -30.55 13.19
CA ALA A 300 22.11 -29.95 14.48
C ALA A 300 23.32 -29.40 15.26
N GLY A 301 24.55 -29.80 14.89
CA GLY A 301 25.79 -29.25 15.42
C GLY A 301 26.31 -28.03 14.65
N GLU A 302 25.89 -27.83 13.40
CA GLU A 302 26.26 -26.67 12.57
C GLU A 302 25.45 -25.41 12.92
N ASP A 303 24.21 -25.57 13.41
CA ASP A 303 23.34 -24.48 13.89
C ASP A 303 23.89 -23.77 15.15
N ARG A 304 24.94 -24.31 15.78
CA ARG A 304 25.61 -23.73 16.97
C ARG A 304 26.66 -22.67 16.66
N ARG A 305 26.96 -22.36 15.39
CA ARG A 305 27.97 -21.33 15.00
C ARG A 305 27.37 -20.12 14.27
N MET A 306 26.26 -19.59 14.77
CA MET A 306 25.84 -18.21 14.46
C MET A 306 26.78 -17.13 15.07
N ASN A 307 28.01 -17.49 15.47
CA ASN A 307 28.74 -16.82 16.53
C ASN A 307 30.24 -16.56 16.30
N GLU A 308 30.72 -16.31 15.08
CA GLU A 308 32.17 -15.99 14.94
C GLU A 308 32.50 -14.63 14.34
N ASN A 309 31.65 -14.05 13.47
CA ASN A 309 31.94 -12.72 12.94
C ASN A 309 30.70 -11.82 12.94
N PRO A 310 30.64 -10.82 13.85
CA PRO A 310 29.51 -9.89 13.94
C PRO A 310 29.55 -8.77 12.88
N ILE A 311 30.59 -8.69 12.05
CA ILE A 311 30.78 -7.61 11.07
C ILE A 311 29.95 -7.91 9.82
N ILE A 312 29.15 -6.92 9.42
CA ILE A 312 28.50 -6.86 8.12
C ILE A 312 29.11 -5.71 7.32
N VAL A 313 29.70 -5.98 6.16
CA VAL A 313 30.32 -4.92 5.34
C VAL A 313 29.32 -4.34 4.34
N ALA A 314 29.17 -3.02 4.31
CA ALA A 314 28.29 -2.32 3.38
C ALA A 314 28.95 -2.13 2.00
N LEU A 315 28.43 -2.82 0.98
CA LEU A 315 28.86 -2.68 -0.42
C LEU A 315 28.14 -1.52 -1.10
N ASP A 316 28.43 -0.30 -0.65
CA ASP A 316 27.86 0.93 -1.20
C ASP A 316 28.68 1.41 -2.41
N VAL A 317 28.69 0.59 -3.47
CA VAL A 317 29.42 0.79 -4.74
C VAL A 317 28.45 0.73 -5.93
N PRO A 318 28.76 1.37 -7.08
CA PRO A 318 27.82 1.46 -8.19
C PRO A 318 27.81 0.25 -9.13
N THR A 319 28.82 -0.63 -9.11
CA THR A 319 28.98 -1.71 -10.10
C THR A 319 29.14 -3.10 -9.46
N LEU A 320 28.77 -4.14 -10.22
CA LEU A 320 28.98 -5.54 -9.81
C LEU A 320 30.45 -5.90 -9.63
N ASP A 321 31.33 -5.38 -10.50
CA ASP A 321 32.76 -5.69 -10.47
C ASP A 321 33.43 -5.13 -9.21
N GLU A 322 33.12 -3.89 -8.84
CA GLU A 322 33.60 -3.30 -7.58
C GLU A 322 33.08 -4.07 -6.37
N ALA A 323 31.78 -4.43 -6.37
CA ALA A 323 31.17 -5.16 -5.27
C ALA A 323 31.81 -6.54 -5.08
N SER A 324 32.02 -7.28 -6.17
CA SER A 324 32.61 -8.62 -6.18
C SER A 324 34.08 -8.58 -5.77
N SER A 325 34.83 -7.61 -6.29
CA SER A 325 36.25 -7.43 -5.96
C SER A 325 36.44 -7.11 -4.48
N LEU A 326 35.63 -6.19 -3.95
CA LEU A 326 35.68 -5.82 -2.55
C LEU A 326 35.26 -6.97 -1.65
N ALA A 327 34.18 -7.69 -1.99
CA ALA A 327 33.72 -8.84 -1.22
C ALA A 327 34.75 -9.96 -1.19
N GLN A 328 35.41 -10.25 -2.31
CA GLN A 328 36.49 -11.23 -2.39
C GLN A 328 37.71 -10.80 -1.57
N ALA A 329 38.06 -9.51 -1.58
CA ALA A 329 39.22 -9.01 -0.85
C ALA A 329 39.07 -9.08 0.68
N ILE A 330 37.85 -9.12 1.22
CA ILE A 330 37.59 -9.01 2.67
C ILE A 330 36.77 -10.19 3.24
N GLU A 331 36.62 -11.27 2.48
CA GLU A 331 35.74 -12.40 2.81
C GLU A 331 36.06 -13.09 4.14
N ASP A 332 37.34 -13.22 4.49
CA ASP A 332 37.81 -13.82 5.75
C ASP A 332 37.65 -12.90 6.96
N ALA A 333 37.38 -11.61 6.74
CA ALA A 333 37.21 -10.60 7.78
C ALA A 333 35.75 -10.13 7.94
N ALA A 334 34.82 -10.58 7.07
CA ALA A 334 33.41 -10.20 7.09
C ALA A 334 32.48 -11.39 7.38
N GLY A 335 31.54 -11.23 8.30
CA GLY A 335 30.53 -12.25 8.60
C GLY A 335 29.37 -12.28 7.61
N ALA A 336 29.08 -11.14 6.96
CA ALA A 336 28.11 -11.00 5.88
C ALA A 336 28.38 -9.72 5.06
N PHE A 337 27.72 -9.60 3.91
CA PHE A 337 27.80 -8.44 3.03
C PHE A 337 26.43 -7.80 2.85
N LYS A 338 26.35 -6.48 3.04
CA LYS A 338 25.13 -5.71 2.86
C LYS A 338 25.05 -5.13 1.46
N VAL A 339 24.03 -5.54 0.71
CA VAL A 339 23.61 -4.90 -0.54
C VAL A 339 22.55 -3.85 -0.21
N GLY A 340 22.90 -2.58 -0.34
CA GLY A 340 22.00 -1.45 -0.07
C GLY A 340 21.33 -0.88 -1.33
N LEU A 341 20.62 0.22 -1.15
CA LEU A 341 19.88 0.89 -2.23
C LEU A 341 20.75 1.29 -3.42
N GLN A 342 21.99 1.75 -3.22
CA GLN A 342 22.86 2.18 -4.33
C GLN A 342 23.11 1.03 -5.31
N LEU A 343 23.71 -0.06 -4.84
CA LEU A 343 24.07 -1.20 -5.67
C LEU A 343 22.83 -1.93 -6.20
N PHE A 344 21.79 -2.12 -5.37
CA PHE A 344 20.56 -2.79 -5.82
C PHE A 344 19.78 -1.95 -6.84
N SER A 345 19.81 -0.62 -6.75
CA SER A 345 19.12 0.22 -7.75
C SER A 345 19.87 0.25 -9.09
N ALA A 346 21.20 0.13 -9.06
CA ALA A 346 22.02 0.06 -10.27
C ALA A 346 21.89 -1.30 -10.98
N GLU A 347 21.97 -2.39 -10.22
CA GLU A 347 22.20 -3.74 -10.77
C GLU A 347 21.05 -4.73 -10.47
N GLY A 348 20.10 -4.34 -9.63
CA GLY A 348 18.96 -5.17 -9.25
C GLY A 348 19.38 -6.48 -8.57
N PRO A 349 18.63 -7.57 -8.81
CA PRO A 349 18.94 -8.89 -8.27
C PRO A 349 20.30 -9.47 -8.67
N ALA A 350 20.95 -8.95 -9.72
CA ALA A 350 22.28 -9.39 -10.11
C ALA A 350 23.33 -9.06 -9.03
N ALA A 351 23.14 -7.98 -8.28
CA ALA A 351 24.00 -7.60 -7.16
C ALA A 351 24.10 -8.69 -6.09
N VAL A 352 22.98 -9.33 -5.76
CA VAL A 352 22.94 -10.41 -4.78
C VAL A 352 23.60 -11.66 -5.34
N ARG A 353 23.30 -12.00 -6.60
CA ARG A 353 23.85 -13.20 -7.26
C ARG A 353 25.37 -13.13 -7.45
N ALA A 354 25.92 -11.94 -7.69
CA ALA A 354 27.35 -11.74 -7.85
C ALA A 354 28.16 -12.09 -6.60
N LEU A 355 27.53 -12.11 -5.42
CA LEU A 355 28.20 -12.46 -4.15
C LEU A 355 28.35 -13.98 -3.95
N GLY A 356 27.74 -14.81 -4.79
CA GLY A 356 27.86 -16.27 -4.72
C GLY A 356 27.27 -16.85 -3.43
N ASP A 357 28.00 -17.76 -2.78
CA ASP A 357 27.57 -18.45 -1.56
C ASP A 357 27.75 -17.61 -0.27
N ARG A 358 28.19 -16.34 -0.40
CA ARG A 358 28.39 -15.45 0.74
C ARG A 358 27.06 -15.07 1.39
N ARG A 359 27.10 -14.81 2.69
CA ARG A 359 25.93 -14.37 3.46
C ARG A 359 25.55 -12.94 3.09
N VAL A 360 24.32 -12.74 2.64
CA VAL A 360 23.84 -11.43 2.17
C VAL A 360 22.81 -10.82 3.12
N PHE A 361 23.05 -9.56 3.50
CA PHE A 361 22.05 -8.69 4.10
C PHE A 361 21.49 -7.75 3.03
N LEU A 362 20.25 -7.97 2.60
CA LEU A 362 19.58 -7.12 1.62
C LEU A 362 18.85 -5.97 2.32
N ASP A 363 19.40 -4.76 2.21
CA ASP A 363 18.93 -3.59 2.95
C ASP A 363 18.15 -2.60 2.06
N LEU A 364 16.91 -2.97 1.74
CA LEU A 364 15.99 -2.19 0.88
C LEU A 364 14.99 -1.34 1.65
N LYS A 365 14.85 -1.55 2.96
CA LYS A 365 13.96 -0.82 3.87
C LYS A 365 12.52 -0.77 3.35
N LEU A 366 12.00 -1.94 2.94
CA LEU A 366 10.67 -2.05 2.33
C LEU A 366 9.63 -1.32 3.18
N SER A 367 8.90 -0.38 2.57
CA SER A 367 7.96 0.48 3.28
C SER A 367 6.81 0.85 2.37
N ASP A 368 5.76 0.05 2.40
CA ASP A 368 4.56 0.19 1.56
C ASP A 368 3.37 -0.47 2.28
N ILE A 369 2.21 -0.56 1.63
CA ILE A 369 1.06 -1.29 2.15
C ILE A 369 1.38 -2.80 2.30
N PRO A 370 0.67 -3.52 3.20
CA PRO A 370 1.03 -4.89 3.57
C PRO A 370 1.15 -5.86 2.38
N ASN A 371 0.25 -5.77 1.40
CA ASN A 371 0.27 -6.67 0.24
C ASN A 371 1.50 -6.43 -0.65
N THR A 372 1.90 -5.17 -0.84
CA THR A 372 3.09 -4.81 -1.62
C THR A 372 4.36 -5.28 -0.93
N VAL A 373 4.47 -5.05 0.38
CA VAL A 373 5.61 -5.53 1.18
C VAL A 373 5.71 -7.05 1.11
N ALA A 374 4.61 -7.77 1.33
CA ALA A 374 4.59 -9.24 1.21
C ALA A 374 4.94 -9.72 -0.20
N GLY A 375 4.51 -9.00 -1.24
CA GLY A 375 4.87 -9.27 -2.63
C GLY A 375 6.37 -9.10 -2.89
N ALA A 376 6.96 -8.02 -2.37
CA ALA A 376 8.39 -7.77 -2.47
C ALA A 376 9.21 -8.84 -1.73
N VAL A 377 8.81 -9.24 -0.51
CA VAL A 377 9.46 -10.34 0.23
C VAL A 377 9.43 -11.64 -0.57
N ARG A 378 8.27 -12.02 -1.12
CA ARG A 378 8.17 -13.22 -1.98
C ARG A 378 9.04 -13.16 -3.23
N ALA A 379 9.21 -11.98 -3.82
CA ALA A 379 10.06 -11.78 -5.00
C ALA A 379 11.55 -11.85 -4.66
N ILE A 380 11.92 -11.51 -3.41
CA ILE A 380 13.29 -11.56 -2.89
C ILE A 380 13.67 -12.98 -2.46
N ALA A 381 12.73 -13.78 -1.95
CA ALA A 381 13.00 -15.11 -1.39
C ALA A 381 13.85 -16.05 -2.30
N PRO A 382 13.70 -16.08 -3.64
CA PRO A 382 14.57 -16.88 -4.52
C PRO A 382 16.04 -16.44 -4.56
N LEU A 383 16.39 -15.28 -3.99
CA LEU A 383 17.76 -14.79 -3.89
C LEU A 383 18.50 -15.35 -2.67
N HIS A 384 17.82 -16.07 -1.78
CA HIS A 384 18.42 -16.74 -0.61
C HIS A 384 19.25 -15.81 0.29
N VAL A 385 18.78 -14.57 0.48
CA VAL A 385 19.40 -13.61 1.39
C VAL A 385 19.25 -14.07 2.85
N GLU A 386 20.21 -13.75 3.71
CA GLU A 386 20.13 -14.10 5.12
C GLU A 386 19.24 -13.13 5.89
N LEU A 387 19.41 -11.82 5.63
CA LEU A 387 18.71 -10.74 6.32
C LEU A 387 18.02 -9.84 5.29
N LEU A 388 16.83 -9.34 5.61
CA LEU A 388 16.05 -8.40 4.80
C LEU A 388 15.48 -7.28 5.67
N THR A 389 15.58 -6.01 5.24
CA THR A 389 14.96 -4.89 5.96
C THR A 389 13.56 -4.53 5.49
N VAL A 390 12.71 -4.24 6.47
CA VAL A 390 11.40 -3.57 6.35
C VAL A 390 11.40 -2.34 7.27
N HIS A 391 10.64 -1.28 7.00
CA HIS A 391 10.57 -0.13 7.90
C HIS A 391 9.45 -0.28 8.93
N ALA A 392 9.74 -0.09 10.22
CA ALA A 392 8.74 -0.15 11.29
C ALA A 392 7.60 0.87 11.11
N LEU A 393 7.87 2.02 10.47
CA LEU A 393 6.88 3.04 10.15
C LEU A 393 5.85 2.61 9.09
N ALA A 394 6.08 1.50 8.38
CA ALA A 394 5.04 0.88 7.55
C ALA A 394 3.88 0.29 8.40
N GLY A 395 4.08 0.17 9.71
CA GLY A 395 3.09 -0.23 10.68
C GLY A 395 2.95 -1.74 10.84
N ARG A 396 2.32 -2.15 11.95
CA ARG A 396 2.15 -3.56 12.36
C ARG A 396 1.74 -4.49 11.23
N ALA A 397 0.70 -4.13 10.47
CA ALA A 397 0.16 -5.00 9.43
C ALA A 397 1.17 -5.27 8.30
N ALA A 398 2.01 -4.31 7.96
CA ALA A 398 3.04 -4.49 6.94
C ALA A 398 4.21 -5.35 7.48
N LEU A 399 4.57 -5.17 8.76
CA LEU A 399 5.58 -6.00 9.44
C LEU A 399 5.13 -7.46 9.54
N GLU A 400 3.90 -7.70 9.99
CA GLU A 400 3.30 -9.04 10.05
C GLU A 400 3.25 -9.66 8.65
N ALA A 401 2.82 -8.90 7.63
CA ALA A 401 2.77 -9.41 6.26
C ALA A 401 4.16 -9.70 5.66
N ALA A 402 5.19 -8.94 6.04
CA ALA A 402 6.57 -9.25 5.67
C ALA A 402 7.03 -10.56 6.33
N ASN A 403 6.77 -10.70 7.63
CA ASN A 403 7.16 -11.87 8.41
C ASN A 403 6.44 -13.14 7.96
N ASP A 404 5.16 -13.04 7.61
CA ASP A 404 4.36 -14.16 7.08
C ASP A 404 4.80 -14.59 5.66
N ALA A 405 5.35 -13.65 4.89
CA ALA A 405 5.75 -13.88 3.50
C ALA A 405 7.18 -14.44 3.36
N LYS A 406 7.99 -14.36 4.42
CA LYS A 406 9.39 -14.80 4.40
C LYS A 406 9.48 -16.31 4.23
N ARG A 407 10.60 -16.79 3.69
CA ARG A 407 10.92 -18.22 3.69
C ARG A 407 11.92 -18.54 4.79
N GLU A 408 13.19 -18.34 4.49
CA GLU A 408 14.31 -18.65 5.38
C GLU A 408 15.02 -17.38 5.85
N GLU A 409 14.87 -16.29 5.09
CA GLU A 409 15.42 -14.98 5.39
C GLU A 409 14.83 -14.41 6.68
N LYS A 410 15.68 -13.76 7.48
CA LYS A 410 15.26 -13.04 8.68
C LYS A 410 14.82 -11.62 8.32
N VAL A 411 13.65 -11.22 8.78
CA VAL A 411 13.06 -9.90 8.55
C VAL A 411 13.39 -8.99 9.73
N LEU A 412 14.17 -7.94 9.45
CA LEU A 412 14.60 -6.95 10.45
C LEU A 412 13.90 -5.61 10.21
N ALA A 413 13.28 -5.07 11.25
CA ALA A 413 12.57 -3.80 11.15
C ALA A 413 13.50 -2.60 11.44
N VAL A 414 13.59 -1.66 10.50
CA VAL A 414 14.28 -0.38 10.72
C VAL A 414 13.41 0.48 11.62
N THR A 415 13.97 0.89 12.77
CA THR A 415 13.31 1.79 13.74
C THR A 415 13.35 3.23 13.24
N VAL A 416 14.32 4.04 13.69
CA VAL A 416 14.59 5.38 13.18
C VAL A 416 15.98 5.38 12.54
N LEU A 417 16.12 6.06 11.40
CA LEU A 417 17.39 6.15 10.69
C LEU A 417 18.48 6.77 11.58
N THR A 418 19.71 6.28 11.46
CA THR A 418 20.86 6.75 12.25
C THR A 418 21.27 8.19 11.93
N SER A 419 20.78 8.73 10.80
CA SER A 419 20.93 10.12 10.40
C SER A 419 19.90 11.07 11.03
N PHE A 420 18.87 10.56 11.72
CA PHE A 420 17.88 11.41 12.39
C PHE A 420 18.40 11.85 13.76
N ASP A 421 18.07 13.09 14.11
CA ASP A 421 18.07 13.64 15.45
C ASP A 421 16.63 14.01 15.88
N ASP A 422 16.46 14.59 17.07
CA ASP A 422 15.14 15.03 17.56
C ASP A 422 14.52 16.14 16.70
N ALA A 423 15.32 16.96 16.02
CA ALA A 423 14.82 18.02 15.15
C ALA A 423 14.17 17.43 13.90
N VAL A 424 14.83 16.46 13.26
CA VAL A 424 14.27 15.72 12.12
C VAL A 424 13.05 14.92 12.54
N CYS A 425 13.07 14.27 13.70
CA CYS A 425 11.89 13.55 14.22
C CYS A 425 10.68 14.48 14.32
N LYS A 426 10.87 15.68 14.87
CA LYS A 426 9.82 16.69 14.94
C LYS A 426 9.32 17.13 13.56
N GLU A 427 10.21 17.33 12.59
CA GLU A 427 9.87 17.72 11.21
C GLU A 427 8.93 16.69 10.54
N VAL A 428 9.22 15.40 10.74
CA VAL A 428 8.42 14.32 10.14
C VAL A 428 7.23 13.88 11.02
N GLY A 429 7.00 14.54 12.15
CA GLY A 429 5.88 14.26 13.05
C GLY A 429 6.06 13.02 13.95
N LEU A 430 7.30 12.62 14.21
CA LEU A 430 7.65 11.58 15.17
C LEU A 430 7.92 12.18 16.58
N PRO A 431 7.70 11.41 17.65
CA PRO A 431 8.14 11.80 18.99
C PRO A 431 9.68 11.85 19.07
N PRO A 432 10.25 12.41 20.15
CA PRO A 432 11.70 12.39 20.37
C PRO A 432 12.28 10.97 20.28
N LEU A 433 13.56 10.85 19.90
CA LEU A 433 14.24 9.58 19.65
C LEU A 433 14.14 8.60 20.83
N ALA A 434 14.28 9.13 22.05
CA ALA A 434 14.21 8.35 23.29
C ALA A 434 12.86 7.62 23.47
N GLU A 435 11.79 8.13 22.86
CA GLU A 435 10.47 7.52 22.86
C GLU A 435 10.20 6.74 21.56
N ALA A 436 10.57 7.31 20.41
CA ALA A 436 10.30 6.75 19.10
C ALA A 436 10.98 5.39 18.88
N VAL A 437 12.26 5.28 19.23
CA VAL A 437 13.06 4.08 18.93
C VAL A 437 12.57 2.86 19.73
N PRO A 438 12.39 2.92 21.07
CA PRO A 438 11.85 1.79 21.83
C PRO A 438 10.44 1.41 21.39
N ALA A 439 9.57 2.39 21.11
CA ALA A 439 8.21 2.12 20.67
C ALA A 439 8.14 1.39 19.32
N LEU A 440 8.99 1.79 18.36
CA LEU A 440 9.08 1.11 17.06
C LEU A 440 9.74 -0.28 17.17
N ALA A 441 10.70 -0.45 18.08
CA ALA A 441 11.30 -1.74 18.34
C ALA A 441 10.29 -2.73 18.96
N GLU A 442 9.54 -2.29 19.97
CA GLU A 442 8.47 -3.08 20.60
C GLU A 442 7.37 -3.44 19.58
N LEU A 443 7.03 -2.50 18.68
CA LEU A 443 6.09 -2.77 17.59
C LEU A 443 6.58 -3.91 16.69
N ALA A 444 7.86 -3.91 16.30
CA ALA A 444 8.46 -4.93 15.46
C ALA A 444 8.55 -6.29 16.17
N PHE A 445 8.97 -6.30 17.43
CA PHE A 445 8.99 -7.49 18.26
C PHE A 445 7.59 -8.12 18.39
N ALA A 446 6.59 -7.30 18.71
CA ALA A 446 5.21 -7.75 18.82
C ALA A 446 4.57 -8.11 17.46
N ALA A 447 5.14 -7.70 16.33
CA ALA A 447 4.72 -8.11 14.99
C ALA A 447 5.39 -9.43 14.53
N GLY A 448 6.30 -9.98 15.34
CA GLY A 448 6.97 -11.25 15.07
C GLY A 448 8.17 -11.15 14.14
N CYS A 449 8.70 -9.95 13.89
CA CYS A 449 9.96 -9.79 13.18
C CYS A 449 11.10 -10.56 13.88
N ASP A 450 12.18 -10.86 13.15
CA ASP A 450 13.33 -11.58 13.72
C ASP A 450 14.30 -10.64 14.45
N GLY A 451 14.20 -9.34 14.17
CA GLY A 451 15.04 -8.33 14.79
C GLY A 451 14.73 -6.91 14.34
N VAL A 452 15.63 -5.99 14.72
CA VAL A 452 15.56 -4.57 14.38
C VAL A 452 16.90 -4.01 13.94
N ILE A 453 16.81 -2.91 13.20
CA ILE A 453 17.91 -1.99 12.93
C ILE A 453 17.74 -0.73 13.79
N CYS A 454 18.75 -0.37 14.57
CA CYS A 454 18.77 0.85 15.39
C CYS A 454 20.17 1.49 15.42
N ALA A 455 20.28 2.74 15.89
CA ALA A 455 21.57 3.39 16.06
C ALA A 455 22.33 2.77 17.25
N PRO A 456 23.68 2.85 17.27
CA PRO A 456 24.48 2.31 18.36
C PRO A 456 24.13 2.86 19.76
N PRO A 457 23.79 4.16 19.95
CA PRO A 457 23.35 4.66 21.26
C PRO A 457 22.02 4.09 21.76
N ASP A 458 21.18 3.58 20.86
CA ASP A 458 19.82 3.14 21.20
C ASP A 458 19.76 1.66 21.62
N VAL A 459 20.87 0.93 21.50
CA VAL A 459 20.92 -0.53 21.69
C VAL A 459 20.40 -0.96 23.04
N GLU A 460 20.85 -0.31 24.12
CA GLU A 460 20.43 -0.64 25.50
C GLU A 460 18.91 -0.43 25.68
N ALA A 461 18.37 0.67 25.15
CA ALA A 461 16.95 0.96 25.21
C ALA A 461 16.12 -0.05 24.40
N VAL A 462 16.61 -0.45 23.23
CA VAL A 462 16.00 -1.52 22.42
C VAL A 462 16.04 -2.86 23.16
N ARG A 463 17.16 -3.19 23.81
CA ARG A 463 17.31 -4.44 24.57
C ARG A 463 16.41 -4.52 25.80
N ALA A 464 16.11 -3.39 26.42
CA ALA A 464 15.18 -3.32 27.54
C ALA A 464 13.75 -3.76 27.15
N VAL A 465 13.33 -3.49 25.90
CA VAL A 465 11.99 -3.83 25.40
C VAL A 465 11.96 -5.09 24.53
N CYS A 466 13.09 -5.46 23.91
CA CYS A 466 13.24 -6.62 23.03
C CYS A 466 14.32 -7.57 23.56
N PRO A 467 13.97 -8.55 24.42
CA PRO A 467 14.93 -9.50 24.95
C PRO A 467 15.44 -10.46 23.87
N LYS A 468 16.60 -11.10 24.13
CA LYS A 468 17.11 -12.19 23.29
C LYS A 468 16.05 -13.32 23.20
N PRO A 469 15.92 -14.01 22.06
CA PRO A 469 16.84 -14.08 20.92
C PRO A 469 16.57 -13.08 19.77
N PHE A 470 15.82 -12.00 20.00
CA PHE A 470 15.53 -10.99 18.97
C PHE A 470 16.82 -10.29 18.48
N LEU A 471 17.04 -10.21 17.17
CA LEU A 471 18.29 -9.67 16.63
C LEU A 471 18.33 -8.13 16.73
N VAL A 472 19.47 -7.59 17.14
CA VAL A 472 19.77 -6.15 17.08
C VAL A 472 20.99 -5.93 16.21
N VAL A 473 20.79 -5.28 15.07
CA VAL A 473 21.85 -4.99 14.10
C VAL A 473 22.05 -3.48 13.99
N THR A 474 23.28 -3.00 14.16
CA THR A 474 23.55 -1.55 14.28
C THR A 474 24.44 -1.04 13.16
N PRO A 475 23.93 -0.24 12.22
CA PRO A 475 24.77 0.56 11.33
C PRO A 475 25.34 1.78 12.06
N GLY A 476 26.21 2.52 11.38
CA GLY A 476 26.72 3.79 11.92
C GLY A 476 27.80 3.64 12.99
N VAL A 477 28.43 2.47 13.14
CA VAL A 477 29.61 2.33 13.99
C VAL A 477 30.86 2.87 13.29
N ARG A 478 31.81 3.38 14.06
CA ARG A 478 33.07 3.96 13.55
C ARG A 478 34.26 3.52 14.42
N PRO A 479 35.32 2.94 13.84
CA PRO A 479 36.55 2.71 14.57
C PRO A 479 37.15 4.02 15.09
N PRO A 480 37.94 3.99 16.18
CA PRO A 480 38.67 5.17 16.64
C PRO A 480 39.52 5.77 15.52
N GLY A 481 39.50 7.10 15.36
CA GLY A 481 40.34 7.82 14.40
C GLY A 481 39.84 7.95 12.96
N THR A 482 38.57 7.61 12.68
CA THR A 482 37.93 7.83 11.36
C THR A 482 36.98 9.03 11.36
N ASP A 483 36.91 9.77 10.25
CA ASP A 483 36.09 11.00 10.14
C ASP A 483 34.58 10.80 10.37
N HIS A 484 33.97 11.83 10.98
CA HIS A 484 32.55 11.92 11.29
C HIS A 484 31.77 12.54 10.11
N ASP A 485 31.46 11.73 9.10
CA ASP A 485 30.58 12.13 7.99
C ASP A 485 29.09 12.30 8.44
N GLU A 486 28.12 12.10 7.53
CA GLU A 486 26.65 12.23 7.62
C GLU A 486 25.93 11.41 8.74
N GLN A 487 26.65 10.81 9.69
CA GLN A 487 26.08 9.99 10.76
C GLN A 487 26.08 10.76 12.07
N ALA A 488 24.89 11.17 12.54
CA ALA A 488 24.72 12.00 13.73
C ALA A 488 24.93 11.24 15.06
N ARG A 489 24.79 9.90 15.07
CA ARG A 489 24.72 9.09 16.31
C ARG A 489 25.63 7.86 16.23
N VAL A 490 26.93 8.03 16.47
CA VAL A 490 27.96 6.98 16.31
C VAL A 490 28.51 6.45 17.64
N ARG A 491 28.92 5.18 17.68
CA ARG A 491 29.77 4.54 18.70
C ARG A 491 30.83 3.68 17.99
N THR A 492 31.84 3.19 18.71
CA THR A 492 32.75 2.18 18.16
C THR A 492 32.07 0.82 17.97
N PRO A 493 32.59 -0.05 17.08
CA PRO A 493 32.07 -1.41 16.92
C PRO A 493 32.02 -2.19 18.25
N ARG A 494 33.08 -2.10 19.06
CA ARG A 494 33.19 -2.74 20.38
C ARG A 494 32.11 -2.25 21.34
N GLU A 495 31.95 -0.93 21.49
CA GLU A 495 30.93 -0.35 22.36
C GLU A 495 29.51 -0.74 21.96
N ALA A 496 29.22 -0.88 20.66
CA ALA A 496 27.92 -1.34 20.18
C ALA A 496 27.64 -2.80 20.57
N ILE A 497 28.63 -3.68 20.40
CA ILE A 497 28.53 -5.09 20.82
C ILE A 497 28.41 -5.22 22.33
N ASP A 498 29.22 -4.49 23.09
CA ASP A 498 29.18 -4.49 24.57
C ASP A 498 27.84 -3.97 25.10
N ALA A 499 27.21 -3.01 24.41
CA ALA A 499 25.86 -2.52 24.70
C ALA A 499 24.76 -3.56 24.39
N GLY A 500 25.09 -4.63 23.66
CA GLY A 500 24.20 -5.75 23.36
C GLY A 500 23.79 -5.88 21.89
N ALA A 501 24.44 -5.21 20.94
CA ALA A 501 24.22 -5.49 19.52
C ALA A 501 24.68 -6.92 19.18
N ASP A 502 23.96 -7.60 18.28
CA ASP A 502 24.40 -8.92 17.79
C ASP A 502 25.32 -8.78 16.58
N ARG A 503 25.12 -7.74 15.76
CA ARG A 503 25.94 -7.45 14.58
C ARG A 503 26.08 -5.96 14.35
N VAL A 504 27.19 -5.59 13.70
CA VAL A 504 27.51 -4.20 13.35
C VAL A 504 27.67 -4.06 11.85
N VAL A 505 27.09 -3.01 11.26
CA VAL A 505 27.21 -2.71 9.83
C VAL A 505 28.25 -1.61 9.62
N ILE A 506 29.29 -1.90 8.84
CA ILE A 506 30.43 -1.02 8.61
C ILE A 506 30.60 -0.81 7.11
N GLY A 507 30.59 0.45 6.67
CA GLY A 507 30.78 0.81 5.26
C GLY A 507 32.12 1.48 5.03
N ARG A 508 32.08 2.80 4.82
CA ARG A 508 33.24 3.66 4.49
C ARG A 508 34.54 3.35 5.27
N PRO A 509 34.54 3.12 6.59
CA PRO A 509 35.78 2.81 7.32
C PRO A 509 36.54 1.58 6.79
N ILE A 510 35.85 0.64 6.16
CA ILE A 510 36.45 -0.53 5.49
C ILE A 510 36.60 -0.23 4.01
N THR A 511 35.51 0.16 3.34
CA THR A 511 35.45 0.20 1.87
C THR A 511 36.27 1.31 1.22
N ARG A 512 36.60 2.37 1.98
CA ARG A 512 37.44 3.48 1.52
C ARG A 512 38.85 3.48 2.14
N ALA A 513 39.20 2.46 2.91
CA ALA A 513 40.55 2.32 3.44
C ALA A 513 41.54 2.05 2.29
N GLN A 514 42.80 2.44 2.47
CA GLN A 514 43.87 2.10 1.53
C GLN A 514 44.01 0.59 1.37
N ASP A 515 43.81 -0.15 2.46
CA ASP A 515 43.73 -1.60 2.50
C ASP A 515 42.43 -2.02 3.22
N PRO A 516 41.35 -2.32 2.47
CA PRO A 516 40.07 -2.76 3.04
C PRO A 516 40.18 -4.04 3.86
N HIS A 517 41.07 -4.97 3.50
CA HIS A 517 41.26 -6.23 4.21
C HIS A 517 41.88 -5.98 5.58
N ALA A 518 42.99 -5.24 5.62
CA ALA A 518 43.66 -4.87 6.87
C ALA A 518 42.72 -4.06 7.79
N ALA A 519 41.93 -3.14 7.24
CA ALA A 519 40.96 -2.37 8.01
C ALA A 519 39.86 -3.25 8.62
N ALA A 520 39.30 -4.18 7.85
CA ALA A 520 38.28 -5.11 8.36
C ALA A 520 38.85 -6.04 9.44
N ARG A 521 40.06 -6.58 9.23
CA ARG A 521 40.79 -7.43 10.19
C ARG A 521 41.07 -6.70 11.50
N ALA A 522 41.58 -5.47 11.44
CA ALA A 522 41.85 -4.67 12.62
C ALA A 522 40.58 -4.43 13.46
N ILE A 523 39.43 -4.19 12.81
CA ILE A 523 38.15 -4.05 13.52
C ILE A 523 37.73 -5.39 14.13
N LEU A 524 37.83 -6.48 13.38
CA LEU A 524 37.47 -7.82 13.87
C LEU A 524 38.27 -8.21 15.12
N GLU A 525 39.56 -7.87 15.18
CA GLU A 525 40.42 -8.10 16.34
C GLU A 525 40.00 -7.30 17.59
N THR A 526 39.20 -6.24 17.42
CA THR A 526 38.61 -5.50 18.54
C THR A 526 37.31 -6.10 19.07
N LEU A 527 36.78 -7.17 18.47
CA LEU A 527 35.50 -7.77 18.83
C LEU A 527 35.71 -9.08 19.61
N PRO A 528 34.74 -9.48 20.46
CA PRO A 528 34.88 -10.63 21.36
C PRO A 528 34.92 -12.00 20.66
#